data_AF-A0A561UC82-F1
#
_entry.id   AF-A0A561UC82-F1
#
_cell.length_a   1.000
_cell.length_b   1.000
_cell.length_c   1.000
_cell.angle_alpha   90.00
_cell.angle_beta   90.00
_cell.angle_gamma   90.00
#
_symmetry.space_group_name_H-M   'P 1'
#
loop_
_entity.id
_entity.type
_entity.pdbx_description
1 polymer ?
#
loop_
_entity_poly.entity_id
_entity_poly.type
_entity_poly.pdbx_seq_one_letter_code
_entity_poly.pdbx_strand_id
1 'polypeptide(L)' 'MSDVGWQRSSYTANSNNCVEVRTVDGLVELRESDDGDVIARTTPLKFAKFLQGIKAGEFDHHADFTA' A
#
# COMPACT_ATOMS: atom_id res chain seq x y z
N MET A 1 10.19 12.47 -11.60
CA MET A 1 9.24 11.93 -12.59
C MET A 1 8.12 11.30 -11.81
N SER A 2 6.93 11.92 -11.79
CA SER A 2 5.76 11.32 -11.15
C SER A 2 5.39 10.07 -11.94
N ASP A 3 5.51 8.91 -11.32
CA ASP A 3 5.14 7.63 -11.92
C ASP A 3 3.62 7.64 -12.18
N VAL A 4 3.27 7.84 -13.45
CA VAL A 4 1.91 8.26 -13.86
C VAL A 4 0.92 7.17 -13.47
N GLY A 5 0.03 7.49 -12.53
CA GLY A 5 -1.04 6.60 -12.06
C GLY A 5 -0.83 6.01 -10.67
N TRP A 6 0.38 6.10 -10.10
CA TRP A 6 0.61 5.70 -8.71
C TRP A 6 0.23 6.84 -7.75
N GLN A 7 -0.66 6.54 -6.82
CA GLN A 7 -1.04 7.44 -5.74
C GLN A 7 -0.19 7.11 -4.51
N ARG A 8 0.70 8.05 -4.17
CA ARG A 8 1.47 8.03 -2.92
C ARG A 8 0.63 8.53 -1.76
N SER A 9 0.85 8.02 -0.55
CA SER A 9 0.19 8.53 0.65
C SER A 9 0.51 10.02 0.88
N SER A 10 -0.43 10.79 1.41
CA SER A 10 -0.18 12.19 1.80
C SER A 10 0.56 12.32 3.14
N TYR A 11 0.71 11.22 3.88
CA TYR A 11 1.43 11.15 5.15
C TYR A 11 2.93 10.87 5.00
N THR A 12 3.45 10.86 3.78
CA THR A 12 4.86 10.56 3.50
C THR A 12 5.73 11.77 3.82
N ALA A 13 6.40 11.73 4.97
CA ALA A 13 7.33 12.78 5.39
C ALA A 13 8.69 12.57 4.70
N ASN A 14 8.98 13.26 3.57
CA ASN A 14 10.27 13.31 2.84
C ASN A 14 11.10 12.01 2.77
N SER A 15 10.46 10.86 2.91
CA SER A 15 11.07 9.55 3.08
C SER A 15 10.58 8.66 1.96
N ASN A 16 11.42 7.70 1.59
CA ASN A 16 11.15 6.80 0.48
C ASN A 16 10.55 5.45 0.90
N ASN A 17 10.09 5.33 2.14
CA ASN A 17 9.49 4.09 2.68
C ASN A 17 7.96 4.17 2.62
N CYS A 18 7.39 4.28 1.43
CA CYS A 18 5.98 4.63 1.25
C CYS A 18 5.25 3.59 0.41
N VAL A 19 4.10 3.14 0.90
CA VAL A 19 3.19 2.34 0.08
C VAL A 19 2.49 3.24 -0.93
N GLU A 20 2.58 2.85 -2.20
CA GLU A 20 1.90 3.48 -3.33
C GLU A 20 0.80 2.55 -3.85
N VAL A 21 -0.30 3.13 -4.31
CA VAL A 21 -1.47 2.37 -4.79
C VAL A 21 -1.91 2.87 -6.16
N ARG A 22 -2.35 1.97 -7.05
CA ARG A 22 -3.06 2.33 -8.28
C ARG A 22 -4.21 1.39 -8.60
N THR A 23 -5.11 1.86 -9.44
CA THR A 23 -6.13 1.03 -10.09
C THR A 23 -5.77 0.80 -11.56
N VAL A 24 -5.72 -0.47 -11.97
CA VAL A 24 -5.42 -0.87 -13.35
C VAL A 24 -6.25 -2.11 -13.69
N ASP A 25 -6.89 -2.12 -14.85
CA ASP A 25 -7.71 -3.25 -15.35
C ASP A 25 -8.76 -3.77 -14.34
N GLY A 26 -9.36 -2.86 -13.56
CA GLY A 26 -10.37 -3.21 -12.54
C GLY A 26 -9.80 -3.85 -11.27
N LEU A 27 -8.48 -3.93 -11.14
CA LEU A 27 -7.76 -4.45 -9.99
C LEU A 27 -7.06 -3.32 -9.23
N VAL A 28 -6.62 -3.64 -8.01
CA VAL A 28 -5.81 -2.75 -7.17
C VAL A 28 -4.41 -3.31 -7.11
N GLU A 29 -3.42 -2.46 -7.33
CA GLU A 29 -2.01 -2.77 -7.16
C GLU A 29 -1.40 -1.92 -6.06
N LEU A 30 -0.52 -2.55 -5.29
CA LEU A 30 0.26 -1.93 -4.24
C LEU A 30 1.74 -2.22 -4.50
N ARG A 31 2.59 -1.24 -4.18
CA ARG A 31 4.04 -1.43 -4.14
C ARG A 31 4.66 -0.54 -3.07
N GLU A 32 5.91 -0.83 -2.75
CA GLU A 32 6.76 0.03 -1.94
C GLU A 32 7.54 0.97 -2.88
N SER A 33 7.80 2.22 -2.47
CA SER A 33 8.38 3.23 -3.37
C SER A 33 9.86 3.04 -3.69
N ASP A 34 10.64 2.43 -2.79
CA ASP A 34 12.03 2.05 -3.01
C ASP A 34 12.17 0.66 -3.67
N ASP A 35 11.15 -0.19 -3.59
CA ASP A 35 11.05 -1.48 -4.32
C ASP A 35 9.91 -1.49 -5.34
N GLY A 36 10.06 -0.64 -6.36
CA GLY A 36 9.01 -0.35 -7.34
C GLY A 36 8.63 -1.51 -8.29
N ASP A 37 9.44 -2.57 -8.32
CA ASP A 37 9.27 -3.73 -9.20
C ASP A 37 8.45 -4.86 -8.54
N VAL A 38 8.34 -4.87 -7.21
CA VAL A 38 7.55 -5.84 -6.46
C VAL A 38 6.12 -5.33 -6.28
N ILE A 39 5.22 -5.81 -7.15
CA ILE A 39 3.82 -5.38 -7.17
C ILE A 39 2.90 -6.47 -6.60
N ALA A 40 2.20 -6.14 -5.51
CA ALA A 40 1.11 -6.94 -5.00
C ALA A 40 -0.20 -6.54 -5.69
N ARG A 41 -0.87 -7.50 -6.34
CA ARG A 41 -2.14 -7.27 -7.06
C ARG A 41 -3.31 -7.97 -6.37
N THR A 42 -4.43 -7.26 -6.24
CA THR A 42 -5.62 -7.76 -5.55
C THR A 42 -6.92 -7.20 -6.17
N THR A 43 -8.07 -7.68 -5.72
CA THR A 43 -9.37 -7.15 -6.14
C THR A 43 -9.80 -5.96 -5.27
N PRO A 44 -10.63 -5.04 -5.78
CA PRO A 44 -11.14 -3.93 -4.98
C PRO A 44 -11.85 -4.37 -3.69
N LEU A 45 -12.60 -5.47 -3.73
CA LEU A 45 -13.30 -6.01 -2.56
C LEU A 45 -12.31 -6.50 -1.48
N LYS A 46 -11.27 -7.23 -1.88
CA LYS A 46 -10.25 -7.71 -0.95
C LYS A 46 -9.43 -6.54 -0.38
N PHE A 47 -9.11 -5.55 -1.21
CA PHE A 47 -8.43 -4.34 -0.75
C PHE A 47 -9.27 -3.56 0.26
N ALA A 48 -10.56 -3.38 0.02
CA ALA A 48 -11.46 -2.72 0.97
C ALA A 48 -11.53 -3.48 2.31
N LYS A 49 -11.57 -4.82 2.28
CA LYS A 49 -11.54 -5.65 3.49
C LYS A 49 -10.21 -5.54 4.23
N PHE A 50 -9.10 -5.54 3.50
CA PHE A 50 -7.77 -5.33 4.06
C PHE A 50 -7.66 -3.98 4.78
N LEU A 51 -8.11 -2.89 4.16
CA LEU A 51 -8.15 -1.57 4.79
C LEU A 51 -9.03 -1.53 6.05
N GLN A 52 -10.14 -2.28 6.06
CA GLN A 52 -10.98 -2.43 7.26
C GLN A 52 -10.24 -3.14 8.40
N GLY A 53 -9.52 -4.24 8.09
CA GLY A 53 -8.71 -4.97 9.07
C GLY A 53 -7.57 -4.11 9.63
N ILE A 54 -6.85 -3.37 8.78
CA ILE A 54 -5.83 -2.40 9.21
C ILE A 54 -6.42 -1.38 10.20
N LYS A 55 -7.56 -0.75 9.84
CA LYS A 55 -8.20 0.23 10.71
C LYS A 55 -8.70 -0.35 12.03
N ALA A 56 -8.98 -1.65 12.07
CA ALA A 56 -9.39 -2.37 13.27
C ALA A 56 -8.19 -2.85 14.13
N GLY A 57 -6.95 -2.62 13.69
CA GLY A 57 -5.74 -3.08 14.38
C GLY A 57 -5.45 -4.57 14.22
N GLU A 58 -6.11 -5.26 13.28
CA GLU A 58 -5.95 -6.71 13.06
C GLU A 58 -4.49 -7.08 12.76
N PHE A 59 -3.74 -6.17 12.13
CA PHE A 59 -2.37 -6.38 11.67
C PHE A 59 -1.31 -5.69 12.54
N ASP A 60 -1.66 -5.10 13.68
CA ASP A 60 -0.72 -4.31 14.49
C ASP A 60 0.45 -5.14 15.03
N HIS A 61 0.25 -6.44 15.21
CA HIS A 61 1.29 -7.40 15.59
C HIS A 61 2.43 -7.53 14.56
N HIS A 62 2.23 -7.07 13.32
CA HIS A 62 3.28 -6.99 12.30
C HIS A 62 4.05 -5.65 12.35
N ALA A 63 3.53 -4.65 13.03
CA ALA A 63 4.18 -3.35 13.22
C ALA A 63 5.02 -3.31 14.50
N ASP A 64 4.90 -4.30 15.37
CA ASP A 64 5.76 -4.47 16.54
C ASP A 64 7.09 -5.13 16.13
N PHE A 65 8.10 -4.30 15.92
CA PHE A 65 9.47 -4.73 15.62
C PHE A 65 10.32 -4.92 16.89
N THR A 66 9.71 -4.99 18.08
CA THR A 66 10.43 -5.16 19.35
C THR A 66 10.53 -6.61 19.85
N ALA A 67 10.13 -7.58 19.02
CA ALA A 67 10.40 -9.00 19.23
C ALA A 67 11.84 -9.39 18.88
#